data_AF-A0A920R844-F1
#
_entry.id   AF-A0A920R844-F1
#
_cell.length_a   1.000
_cell.length_b   1.000
_cell.length_c   1.000
_cell.angle_alpha   90.00
_cell.angle_beta   90.00
_cell.angle_gamma   90.00
#
_symmetry.space_group_name_H-M   'P 1'
#
loop_
_entity.id
_entity.type
_entity.pdbx_description
1 polymer ?
#
loop_
_entity_poly.entity_id
_entity_poly.type
_entity_poly.pdbx_seq_one_letter_code
_entity_poly.pdbx_strand_id
1 'polypeptide(L)'
;MLTLFPFETEIYKQHSVPVACVGHPLADQIGLEDYKSANRADLGIAKNEPVIVLMPGSRAGEIKRLAPTFFEAAISSLCKHSGLRFVIPFSGIEAKAQISNLMRSANFFESEQFQLIDNSHKAISAADLVVMASGTATLEGLLLRRPMIICYKLAPITYAIGSRLLKIPYVGLPNLLAGQKLIPEYLQKEVSVNNLVAEIDRFIKEPESFNQALKGI
;
A
#
# COMPACT_ATOMS: atom_id res chain seq x y z
N MET A 1 19.68 17.10 -16.25
CA MET A 1 19.03 16.22 -15.27
C MET A 1 17.81 15.59 -15.91
N LEU A 2 17.61 14.28 -15.75
CA LEU A 2 16.37 13.62 -16.16
C LEU A 2 15.63 13.22 -14.89
N THR A 3 14.35 13.57 -14.81
CA THR A 3 13.50 13.29 -13.65
C THR A 3 12.36 12.38 -14.04
N LEU A 4 11.85 11.61 -13.07
CA LEU A 4 10.79 10.65 -13.31
C LEU A 4 9.42 11.27 -13.05
N PHE A 5 9.35 12.26 -12.16
CA PHE A 5 8.11 12.91 -11.78
C PHE A 5 8.12 14.43 -11.99
N PRO A 6 6.96 15.04 -12.30
CA PRO A 6 6.85 16.49 -12.49
C PRO A 6 7.31 17.32 -11.29
N PHE A 7 7.02 16.87 -10.06
CA PHE A 7 7.42 17.62 -8.85
C PHE A 7 8.95 17.67 -8.68
N GLU A 8 9.68 16.67 -9.15
CA GLU A 8 11.15 16.67 -9.12
C GLU A 8 11.70 17.71 -10.09
N THR A 9 11.09 17.81 -11.29
CA THR A 9 11.46 18.82 -12.30
C THR A 9 11.41 20.24 -11.72
N GLU A 10 10.37 20.56 -10.95
CA GLU A 10 10.21 21.89 -10.36
C GLU A 10 11.32 22.25 -9.37
N ILE A 11 11.84 21.28 -8.61
CA ILE A 11 12.97 21.49 -7.69
C ILE A 11 14.24 21.88 -8.48
N TYR A 12 14.56 21.17 -9.56
CA TYR A 12 15.76 21.47 -10.36
C TYR A 12 15.65 22.80 -11.13
N LYS A 13 14.45 23.14 -11.60
CA LYS A 13 14.18 24.44 -12.23
C LYS A 13 14.47 25.60 -11.27
N GLN A 14 14.09 25.49 -9.99
CA GLN A 14 14.37 26.50 -8.97
C GLN A 14 15.87 26.78 -8.78
N HIS A 15 16.71 25.77 -9.04
CA HIS A 15 18.17 25.89 -8.96
C HIS A 15 18.84 26.12 -10.33
N SER A 16 18.07 26.49 -11.37
CA SER A 16 18.56 26.74 -12.73
C SER A 16 19.34 25.56 -13.34
N VAL A 17 19.04 24.34 -12.92
CA VAL A 17 19.65 23.13 -13.49
C VAL A 17 18.83 22.69 -14.71
N PRO A 18 19.45 22.51 -15.90
CA PRO A 18 18.74 21.99 -17.07
C PRO A 18 18.10 20.63 -16.77
N VAL A 19 16.77 20.54 -16.91
CA VAL A 19 16.00 19.36 -16.49
C VAL A 19 14.88 19.03 -17.46
N ALA A 20 14.62 17.74 -17.66
CA ALA A 20 13.46 17.22 -18.38
C ALA A 20 12.79 16.09 -17.60
N CYS A 21 11.46 16.03 -17.61
CA CYS A 21 10.70 14.92 -17.06
C CYS A 21 10.52 13.86 -18.15
N VAL A 22 11.05 12.66 -17.93
CA VAL A 22 10.99 11.54 -18.89
C VAL A 22 9.94 10.50 -18.53
N GLY A 23 9.26 10.67 -17.39
CA GLY A 23 8.29 9.70 -16.89
C GLY A 23 8.95 8.54 -16.15
N HIS A 24 8.12 7.69 -15.52
CA HIS A 24 8.58 6.56 -14.72
C HIS A 24 8.47 5.25 -15.53
N PRO A 25 9.55 4.47 -15.72
CA PRO A 25 9.54 3.26 -16.58
C PRO A 25 8.49 2.21 -16.19
N LEU A 26 8.11 2.16 -14.92
CA LEU A 26 7.05 1.28 -14.43
C LEU A 26 5.69 1.54 -15.12
N ALA A 27 5.43 2.77 -15.57
CA ALA A 27 4.22 3.10 -16.32
C ALA A 27 4.19 2.43 -17.70
N ASP A 28 5.36 2.17 -18.31
CA ASP A 28 5.47 1.44 -19.58
C ASP A 28 5.34 -0.07 -19.38
N GLN A 29 5.69 -0.58 -18.18
CA GLN A 29 5.63 -2.00 -17.85
C GLN A 29 4.24 -2.45 -17.41
N ILE A 30 3.49 -1.58 -16.73
CA ILE A 30 2.13 -1.87 -16.28
C ILE A 30 1.16 -1.41 -17.37
N GLY A 31 0.63 -2.38 -18.12
CA GLY A 31 -0.36 -2.14 -19.16
C GLY A 31 -1.66 -1.52 -18.64
N LEU A 32 -2.53 -1.11 -19.56
CA LEU A 32 -3.84 -0.52 -19.22
C LEU A 32 -4.87 -1.58 -18.82
N GLU A 33 -4.62 -2.83 -19.18
CA GLU A 33 -5.48 -3.98 -18.98
C GLU A 33 -5.66 -4.33 -17.50
N ASP A 34 -6.90 -4.57 -17.09
CA ASP A 34 -7.22 -5.01 -15.73
C ASP A 34 -7.28 -6.55 -15.65
N TYR A 35 -6.26 -7.14 -15.02
CA TYR A 35 -6.15 -8.59 -14.81
C TYR A 35 -6.79 -9.08 -13.50
N LYS A 36 -7.59 -8.28 -12.81
CA LYS A 36 -8.18 -8.62 -11.50
C LYS A 36 -8.87 -9.97 -11.47
N SER A 37 -9.77 -10.23 -12.42
CA SER A 37 -10.54 -11.48 -12.44
C SER A 37 -9.65 -12.69 -12.73
N ALA A 38 -8.62 -12.55 -13.58
CA ALA A 38 -7.69 -13.62 -13.89
C ALA A 38 -6.79 -13.92 -12.67
N ASN A 39 -6.22 -12.88 -12.06
CA ASN A 39 -5.38 -13.00 -10.87
C ASN A 39 -6.16 -13.55 -9.66
N ARG A 40 -7.45 -13.23 -9.51
CA ARG A 40 -8.31 -13.86 -8.50
C ARG A 40 -8.51 -15.34 -8.74
N ALA A 41 -8.77 -15.74 -9.98
CA ALA A 41 -8.93 -17.15 -10.34
C ALA A 41 -7.66 -17.94 -10.03
N ASP A 42 -6.48 -17.42 -10.40
CA ASP A 42 -5.17 -18.00 -10.08
C ASP A 42 -4.95 -18.17 -8.57
N LEU A 43 -5.48 -17.25 -7.76
CA LEU A 43 -5.36 -17.26 -6.31
C LEU A 43 -6.46 -18.09 -5.61
N GLY A 44 -7.41 -18.66 -6.36
CA GLY A 44 -8.55 -19.38 -5.80
C GLY A 44 -9.53 -18.48 -5.04
N ILE A 45 -9.67 -17.23 -5.48
CA ILE A 45 -10.55 -16.22 -4.89
C ILE A 45 -11.79 -16.06 -5.77
N ALA A 46 -12.98 -16.16 -5.17
CA ALA A 46 -14.23 -15.98 -5.89
C ALA A 46 -14.46 -14.51 -6.27
N LYS A 47 -15.21 -14.27 -7.34
CA LYS A 47 -15.44 -12.90 -7.86
C LYS A 47 -16.06 -11.94 -6.84
N ASN A 48 -16.90 -12.46 -5.94
CA ASN A 48 -17.70 -11.68 -5.01
C ASN A 48 -17.05 -11.52 -3.63
N GLU A 49 -15.87 -12.12 -3.40
CA GLU A 49 -15.14 -11.98 -2.15
C GLU A 49 -14.38 -10.66 -2.12
N PRO A 50 -14.56 -9.81 -1.10
CA PRO A 50 -13.76 -8.60 -0.97
C PRO A 50 -12.32 -8.95 -0.57
N VAL A 51 -11.35 -8.48 -1.36
CA VAL A 51 -9.93 -8.78 -1.19
C VAL A 51 -9.18 -7.55 -0.71
N ILE A 52 -8.54 -7.67 0.45
CA ILE A 52 -7.66 -6.65 1.01
C ILE A 52 -6.21 -7.15 0.95
N VAL A 53 -5.34 -6.38 0.31
CA VAL A 53 -3.92 -6.69 0.27
C VAL A 53 -3.20 -5.97 1.42
N LEU A 54 -2.35 -6.69 2.15
CA LEU A 54 -1.53 -6.11 3.23
C LEU A 54 -0.05 -6.12 2.82
N MET A 55 0.52 -4.94 2.56
CA MET A 55 1.91 -4.77 2.15
C MET A 55 2.70 -4.01 3.23
N PRO A 56 3.21 -4.68 4.28
CA PRO A 56 3.87 -3.99 5.39
C PRO A 56 5.26 -3.44 5.06
N GLY A 57 5.70 -3.52 3.80
CA GLY A 57 6.99 -3.03 3.30
C GLY A 57 7.88 -4.17 2.84
N SER A 58 8.92 -3.83 2.08
CA SER A 58 9.89 -4.81 1.56
C SER A 58 11.07 -5.00 2.50
N ARG A 59 11.37 -4.02 3.35
CA ARG A 59 12.52 -4.07 4.26
C ARG A 59 12.10 -4.70 5.59
N ALA A 60 13.00 -5.50 6.16
CA ALA A 60 12.75 -6.17 7.44
C ALA A 60 12.31 -5.22 8.58
N GLY A 61 12.86 -4.00 8.60
CA GLY A 61 12.47 -2.98 9.57
C GLY A 61 11.04 -2.47 9.39
N GLU A 62 10.57 -2.34 8.15
CA GLU A 62 9.19 -1.93 7.84
C GLU A 62 8.22 -3.03 8.23
N ILE A 63 8.50 -4.27 7.79
CA ILE A 63 7.73 -5.47 8.16
C ILE A 63 7.57 -5.54 9.68
N LYS A 64 8.66 -5.41 10.44
CA LYS A 64 8.65 -5.45 11.91
C LYS A 64 7.76 -4.36 12.54
N ARG A 65 7.65 -3.18 11.94
CA ARG A 65 6.94 -2.02 12.52
C ARG A 65 5.47 -1.93 12.08
N LEU A 66 5.15 -2.37 10.86
CA LEU A 66 3.83 -2.20 10.24
C LEU A 66 2.99 -3.48 10.30
N ALA A 67 3.59 -4.64 10.04
CA ALA A 67 2.85 -5.90 9.94
C ALA A 67 2.02 -6.23 11.20
N PRO A 68 2.52 -6.03 12.45
CA PRO A 68 1.70 -6.30 13.64
C PRO A 68 0.38 -5.52 13.65
N THR A 69 0.41 -4.23 13.34
CA THR A 69 -0.79 -3.38 13.29
C THR A 69 -1.70 -3.75 12.12
N PHE A 70 -1.12 -4.13 10.96
CA PHE A 70 -1.91 -4.56 9.81
C PHE A 70 -2.65 -5.87 10.09
N PHE A 71 -1.98 -6.83 10.74
CA PHE A 71 -2.56 -8.12 11.08
C PHE A 71 -3.66 -7.99 12.13
N GLU A 72 -3.44 -7.21 13.18
CA GLU A 72 -4.45 -6.96 14.21
C GLU A 72 -5.68 -6.23 13.62
N ALA A 73 -5.47 -5.29 12.69
CA ALA A 73 -6.57 -4.66 11.95
C ALA A 73 -7.32 -5.62 11.03
N ALA A 74 -6.62 -6.53 10.35
CA ALA A 74 -7.23 -7.54 9.50
C ALA A 74 -8.10 -8.52 10.32
N ILE A 75 -7.57 -9.05 11.41
CA ILE A 75 -8.29 -9.92 12.34
C ILE A 75 -9.52 -9.21 12.92
N SER A 76 -9.35 -7.96 13.37
CA SER A 76 -10.47 -7.16 13.91
C SER A 76 -11.54 -6.86 12.85
N SER A 77 -11.13 -6.72 11.58
CA SER A 77 -12.07 -6.51 10.47
C SER A 77 -12.86 -7.77 10.14
N LEU A 78 -12.27 -8.97 10.27
CA LEU A 78 -12.97 -10.24 10.10
C LEU A 78 -14.11 -10.44 11.11
N CYS A 79 -13.97 -9.92 12.33
CA CYS A 79 -15.04 -9.98 13.33
C CYS A 79 -16.29 -9.21 12.89
N LYS A 80 -16.16 -8.22 12.00
CA LYS A 80 -17.28 -7.43 11.47
C LYS A 80 -17.72 -7.91 10.08
N HIS A 81 -16.75 -8.35 9.28
CA HIS A 81 -16.90 -8.69 7.87
C HIS A 81 -16.25 -10.05 7.61
N SER A 82 -16.95 -11.13 7.92
CA SER A 82 -16.40 -12.50 7.88
C SER A 82 -16.04 -12.99 6.47
N GLY A 83 -16.54 -12.33 5.43
CA GLY A 83 -16.24 -12.64 4.02
C GLY A 83 -14.97 -12.00 3.47
N LEU A 84 -14.24 -11.22 4.28
CA LEU A 84 -12.98 -10.60 3.83
C LEU A 84 -11.91 -11.66 3.58
N ARG A 85 -11.15 -11.47 2.51
CA ARG A 85 -9.92 -12.20 2.24
C ARG A 85 -8.72 -11.28 2.26
N PHE A 86 -7.64 -11.75 2.85
CA PHE A 86 -6.39 -11.02 2.98
C PHE A 86 -5.29 -11.72 2.20
N VAL A 87 -4.62 -10.96 1.33
CA VAL A 87 -3.46 -11.41 0.58
C VAL A 87 -2.24 -10.62 1.04
N ILE A 88 -1.18 -11.32 1.44
CA ILE A 88 0.03 -10.72 1.99
C ILE A 88 1.19 -11.07 1.05
N PRO A 89 1.56 -10.17 0.11
CA PRO A 89 2.71 -10.43 -0.74
C PRO A 89 4.01 -10.32 0.06
N PHE A 90 4.97 -11.16 -0.29
CA PHE A 90 6.35 -11.10 0.17
C PHE A 90 7.31 -11.12 -1.01
N SER A 91 8.59 -10.82 -0.78
CA SER A 91 9.65 -10.95 -1.76
C SER A 91 10.87 -11.55 -1.09
N GLY A 92 11.25 -12.75 -1.53
CA GLY A 92 12.37 -13.49 -0.96
C GLY A 92 12.02 -14.28 0.31
N ILE A 93 12.91 -15.22 0.64
CA ILE A 93 12.70 -16.22 1.69
C ILE A 93 12.74 -15.58 3.08
N GLU A 94 13.60 -14.57 3.29
CA GLU A 94 13.75 -13.86 4.55
C GLU A 94 12.48 -13.09 4.93
N ALA A 95 11.89 -12.37 3.96
CA ALA A 95 10.65 -11.64 4.16
C ALA A 95 9.49 -12.61 4.46
N LYS A 96 9.40 -13.72 3.70
CA LYS A 96 8.42 -14.78 3.97
C LYS A 96 8.54 -15.29 5.41
N ALA A 97 9.74 -15.69 5.81
CA ALA A 97 10.00 -16.22 7.16
C ALA A 97 9.63 -15.20 8.24
N GLN A 98 9.99 -13.93 8.06
CA GLN A 98 9.65 -12.87 9.01
C GLN A 98 8.14 -12.67 9.13
N ILE A 99 7.42 -12.59 8.01
CA ILE A 99 5.96 -12.44 7.97
C ILE A 99 5.30 -13.65 8.63
N SER A 100 5.66 -14.87 8.25
CA SER A 100 5.12 -16.09 8.84
C SER A 100 5.36 -16.14 10.35
N ASN A 101 6.54 -15.74 10.84
CA ASN A 101 6.82 -15.68 12.27
C ASN A 101 5.91 -14.67 13.00
N LEU A 102 5.67 -13.50 12.40
CA LEU A 102 4.76 -12.48 12.94
C LEU A 102 3.30 -12.97 12.94
N MET A 103 2.86 -13.69 11.91
CA MET A 103 1.53 -14.32 11.89
C MET A 103 1.38 -15.30 13.06
N ARG A 104 2.36 -16.18 13.26
CA ARG A 104 2.37 -17.12 14.41
C ARG A 104 2.35 -16.40 15.75
N SER A 105 3.12 -15.33 15.92
CA SER A 105 3.11 -14.53 17.15
C SER A 105 1.76 -13.85 17.41
N ALA A 106 1.01 -13.53 16.35
CA ALA A 106 -0.35 -13.02 16.42
C ALA A 106 -1.41 -14.13 16.45
N ASN A 107 -1.00 -15.40 16.58
CA ASN A 107 -1.86 -16.57 16.69
C ASN A 107 -2.80 -16.80 15.48
N PHE A 108 -2.31 -16.56 14.26
CA PHE A 108 -2.99 -16.95 13.02
C PHE A 108 -2.00 -17.48 11.98
N PHE A 109 -2.53 -18.17 10.96
CA PHE A 109 -1.75 -18.91 9.96
C PHE A 109 -2.32 -18.70 8.57
N GLU A 110 -1.60 -19.18 7.55
CA GLU A 110 -2.15 -19.24 6.20
C GLU A 110 -3.44 -20.08 6.19
N SER A 111 -4.48 -19.55 5.55
CA SER A 111 -5.80 -20.14 5.43
C SER A 111 -6.49 -19.59 4.18
N GLU A 112 -7.76 -19.92 3.99
CA GLU A 112 -8.56 -19.22 2.98
C GLU A 112 -8.66 -17.71 3.30
N GLN A 113 -8.83 -17.30 4.56
CA GLN A 113 -8.85 -15.85 4.87
C GLN A 113 -7.50 -15.15 4.74
N PHE A 114 -6.37 -15.85 4.88
CA PHE A 114 -5.03 -15.24 4.85
C PHE A 114 -4.08 -16.03 3.95
N GLN A 115 -3.67 -15.44 2.83
CA GLN A 115 -2.79 -16.10 1.85
C GLN A 115 -1.46 -15.35 1.71
N LEU A 116 -0.34 -16.06 1.79
CA LEU A 116 0.97 -15.51 1.45
C LEU A 116 1.31 -15.78 -0.01
N ILE A 117 1.79 -14.76 -0.74
CA ILE A 117 2.18 -14.93 -2.15
C ILE A 117 3.51 -14.25 -2.49
N ASP A 118 4.31 -14.88 -3.36
CA ASP A 118 5.59 -14.32 -3.84
C ASP A 118 5.39 -13.50 -5.13
N ASN A 119 4.42 -12.59 -5.13
CA ASN A 119 4.10 -11.75 -6.28
C ASN A 119 3.28 -10.53 -5.87
N SER A 120 3.93 -9.38 -5.65
CA SER A 120 3.26 -8.13 -5.27
C SER A 120 2.29 -7.63 -6.33
N HIS A 121 2.68 -7.65 -7.60
CA HIS A 121 1.82 -7.20 -8.71
C HIS A 121 0.53 -8.00 -8.81
N LYS A 122 0.62 -9.34 -8.69
CA LYS A 122 -0.56 -10.22 -8.67
C LYS A 122 -1.46 -9.92 -7.47
N ALA A 123 -0.89 -9.71 -6.28
CA ALA A 123 -1.65 -9.31 -5.10
C ALA A 123 -2.42 -8.01 -5.36
N ILE A 124 -1.71 -6.93 -5.72
CA ILE A 124 -2.30 -5.62 -5.97
C ILE A 124 -3.37 -5.74 -7.06
N SER A 125 -3.08 -6.42 -8.17
CA SER A 125 -4.06 -6.61 -9.24
C SER A 125 -5.33 -7.30 -8.78
N ALA A 126 -5.27 -8.26 -7.84
CA ALA A 126 -6.44 -8.97 -7.33
C ALA A 126 -7.25 -8.15 -6.29
N ALA A 127 -6.68 -7.06 -5.77
CA ALA A 127 -7.20 -6.29 -4.65
C ALA A 127 -8.48 -5.50 -4.98
N ASP A 128 -9.33 -5.37 -3.97
CA ASP A 128 -10.31 -4.29 -3.84
C ASP A 128 -9.73 -3.09 -3.10
N LEU A 129 -8.91 -3.34 -2.08
CA LEU A 129 -8.21 -2.33 -1.28
C LEU A 129 -6.80 -2.81 -0.94
N VAL A 130 -5.83 -1.89 -0.91
CA VAL A 130 -4.44 -2.19 -0.54
C VAL A 130 -4.04 -1.36 0.68
N VAL A 131 -3.68 -2.02 1.80
CA VAL A 131 -3.06 -1.36 2.96
C VAL A 131 -1.56 -1.52 2.83
N MET A 132 -0.83 -0.43 2.66
CA MET A 132 0.57 -0.51 2.27
C MET A 132 1.50 0.46 2.98
N ALA A 133 2.75 0.06 3.14
CA ALA A 133 3.83 0.97 3.47
C ALA A 133 4.00 2.05 2.38
N SER A 134 4.36 3.28 2.77
CA SER A 134 4.81 4.30 1.82
C SER A 134 6.10 3.85 1.10
N GLY A 135 6.19 4.14 -0.20
CA GLY A 135 7.31 3.75 -1.06
C GLY A 135 6.89 3.56 -2.51
N THR A 136 7.73 2.89 -3.30
CA THR A 136 7.49 2.61 -4.73
C THR A 136 6.22 1.79 -4.96
N ALA A 137 5.84 0.93 -4.02
CA ALA A 137 4.62 0.14 -4.11
C ALA A 137 3.37 1.04 -4.26
N THR A 138 3.37 2.28 -3.71
CA THR A 138 2.26 3.21 -3.89
C THR A 138 2.08 3.64 -5.35
N LEU A 139 3.15 3.66 -6.15
CA LEU A 139 3.08 3.87 -7.60
C LEU A 139 2.47 2.66 -8.31
N GLU A 140 2.87 1.44 -7.94
CA GLU A 140 2.27 0.20 -8.49
C GLU A 140 0.77 0.16 -8.24
N GLY A 141 0.34 0.47 -7.01
CA GLY A 141 -1.09 0.58 -6.65
C GLY A 141 -1.82 1.63 -7.49
N LEU A 142 -1.19 2.78 -7.73
CA LEU A 142 -1.76 3.85 -8.54
C LEU A 142 -1.91 3.43 -10.01
N LEU A 143 -0.86 2.86 -10.60
CA LEU A 143 -0.86 2.39 -11.99
C LEU A 143 -1.86 1.26 -12.21
N LEU A 144 -2.03 0.37 -11.22
CA LEU A 144 -3.05 -0.68 -11.23
C LEU A 144 -4.45 -0.19 -10.82
N ARG A 145 -4.61 1.11 -10.55
CA ARG A 145 -5.88 1.77 -10.20
C ARG A 145 -6.57 1.11 -9.00
N ARG A 146 -5.80 0.81 -7.96
CA ARG A 146 -6.31 0.14 -6.76
C ARG A 146 -6.48 1.13 -5.62
N PRO A 147 -7.68 1.18 -5.00
CA PRO A 147 -7.88 1.86 -3.73
C PRO A 147 -6.79 1.48 -2.74
N MET A 148 -6.25 2.45 -2.01
CA MET A 148 -5.18 2.17 -1.07
C MET A 148 -5.24 3.03 0.19
N ILE A 149 -4.60 2.53 1.25
CA ILE A 149 -4.32 3.23 2.49
C ILE A 149 -2.81 3.23 2.67
N ILE A 150 -2.21 4.40 2.81
CA ILE A 150 -0.76 4.57 2.90
C ILE A 150 -0.37 4.74 4.35
N CYS A 151 0.50 3.86 4.84
CA CYS A 151 0.98 3.85 6.20
C CYS A 151 2.48 4.10 6.21
N TYR A 152 2.96 4.92 7.16
CA TYR A 152 4.38 5.17 7.28
C TYR A 152 4.83 5.18 8.73
N LYS A 153 5.82 4.34 9.07
CA LYS A 153 6.37 4.22 10.43
C LYS A 153 7.88 4.11 10.38
N LEU A 154 8.56 5.13 10.90
CA LEU A 154 10.02 5.20 10.98
C LEU A 154 10.50 4.62 12.30
N ALA A 155 11.79 4.31 12.38
CA ALA A 155 12.39 4.08 13.70
C ALA A 155 12.28 5.37 14.53
N PRO A 156 11.96 5.30 15.85
CA PRO A 156 11.63 6.48 16.64
C PRO A 156 12.71 7.58 16.62
N ILE A 157 13.99 7.19 16.68
CA ILE A 157 15.13 8.12 16.62
C ILE A 157 15.21 8.78 15.23
N THR A 158 15.11 7.99 14.16
CA THR A 158 15.09 8.50 12.78
C THR A 158 13.94 9.46 12.55
N TYR A 159 12.74 9.15 13.08
CA TYR A 159 11.59 10.04 13.00
C TYR A 159 11.82 11.34 13.75
N ALA A 160 12.34 11.29 14.98
CA ALA A 160 12.57 12.48 15.79
C ALA A 160 13.55 13.47 15.14
N ILE A 161 14.55 12.97 14.42
CA ILE A 161 15.51 13.79 13.68
C ILE A 161 14.91 14.24 12.34
N GLY A 162 14.45 13.30 11.52
CA GLY A 162 14.00 13.54 10.14
C GLY A 162 12.73 14.38 10.03
N SER A 163 11.77 14.23 10.96
CA SER A 163 10.51 15.00 10.95
C SER A 163 10.72 16.51 11.15
N ARG A 164 11.85 16.91 11.77
CA ARG A 164 12.19 18.33 11.93
C ARG A 164 12.85 18.94 10.68
N LEU A 165 13.36 18.09 9.79
CA LEU A 165 14.09 18.48 8.57
C LEU A 165 13.20 18.40 7.32
N LEU A 166 12.25 17.46 7.30
CA LEU A 166 11.39 17.21 6.14
C LEU A 166 10.11 18.06 6.18
N LYS A 167 9.98 18.99 5.24
CA LYS A 167 8.75 19.76 4.98
C LYS A 167 8.02 19.22 3.75
N ILE A 168 7.63 17.94 3.78
CA ILE A 168 6.82 17.34 2.71
C ILE A 168 5.37 17.23 3.18
N PRO A 169 4.38 17.72 2.41
CA PRO A 169 2.96 17.70 2.82
C PRO A 169 2.36 16.30 2.81
N TYR A 170 2.92 15.40 2.00
CA TYR A 170 2.47 14.03 1.81
C TYR A 170 3.67 13.08 1.77
N VAL A 171 3.46 11.83 2.19
CA VAL A 171 4.47 10.75 2.11
C VAL A 171 4.15 9.74 1.01
N GLY A 172 2.91 9.69 0.55
CA GLY A 172 2.48 8.85 -0.55
C GLY A 172 2.70 9.54 -1.89
N LEU A 173 3.25 8.81 -2.86
CA LEU A 173 3.39 9.33 -4.22
C LEU A 173 2.05 9.76 -4.85
N PRO A 174 0.92 9.06 -4.65
CA PRO A 174 -0.39 9.50 -5.16
C PRO A 174 -0.78 10.93 -4.75
N ASN A 175 -0.66 11.26 -3.46
CA ASN A 175 -1.01 12.59 -2.96
C ASN A 175 0.04 13.64 -3.33
N LEU A 176 1.32 13.27 -3.42
CA LEU A 176 2.38 14.14 -3.94
C LEU A 176 2.14 14.54 -5.40
N LEU A 177 1.72 13.60 -6.24
CA LEU A 177 1.39 13.85 -7.65
C LEU A 177 0.13 14.70 -7.78
N ALA A 178 -0.89 14.44 -6.97
CA ALA A 178 -2.14 15.21 -6.96
C ALA A 178 -2.00 16.62 -6.34
N GLY A 179 -0.96 16.85 -5.52
CA GLY A 179 -0.81 18.09 -4.76
C GLY A 179 -1.86 18.30 -3.66
N GLN A 180 -2.68 17.27 -3.36
CA GLN A 180 -3.73 17.31 -2.34
C GLN A 180 -3.94 15.92 -1.72
N LYS A 181 -4.57 15.86 -0.53
CA LYS A 181 -4.84 14.60 0.18
C LYS A 181 -6.07 13.89 -0.42
N LEU A 182 -5.87 13.03 -1.41
CA LEU A 182 -6.91 12.18 -2.00
C LEU A 182 -6.97 10.80 -1.36
N ILE A 183 -5.80 10.25 -1.06
CA ILE A 183 -5.62 8.91 -0.49
C ILE A 183 -5.39 9.03 1.03
N PRO A 184 -6.03 8.19 1.86
CA PRO A 184 -5.75 8.14 3.30
C PRO A 184 -4.27 7.86 3.58
N GLU A 185 -3.65 8.76 4.34
CA GLU A 185 -2.26 8.66 4.81
C GLU A 185 -2.24 8.69 6.33
N TYR A 186 -1.59 7.70 6.94
CA TYR A 186 -1.40 7.57 8.37
C TYR A 186 0.08 7.50 8.73
N LEU A 187 0.54 8.40 9.60
CA LEU A 187 1.93 8.48 9.98
C LEU A 187 2.15 8.11 11.46
N GLN A 188 3.21 7.33 11.71
CA GLN A 188 3.70 6.97 13.03
C GLN A 188 2.63 6.39 13.96
N LYS A 189 2.09 7.20 14.87
CA LYS A 189 1.08 6.82 15.87
C LYS A 189 -0.31 6.68 15.25
N GLU A 190 -0.56 7.35 14.13
CA GLU A 190 -1.83 7.26 13.43
C GLU A 190 -1.97 5.92 12.69
N VAL A 191 -0.85 5.21 12.46
CA VAL A 191 -0.87 3.79 12.06
C VAL A 191 -1.30 2.98 13.28
N SER A 192 -2.61 2.92 13.48
CA SER A 192 -3.28 2.26 14.60
C SER A 192 -4.36 1.32 14.09
N VAL A 193 -4.64 0.28 14.87
CA VAL A 193 -5.67 -0.73 14.55
C VAL A 193 -7.02 -0.06 14.31
N ASN A 194 -7.42 0.87 15.18
CA ASN A 194 -8.70 1.56 15.08
C ASN A 194 -8.85 2.34 13.78
N ASN A 195 -7.81 3.10 13.38
CA ASN A 195 -7.84 3.85 12.12
C ASN A 195 -7.92 2.93 10.91
N LEU A 196 -7.12 1.85 10.88
CA LEU A 196 -7.12 0.92 9.76
C LEU A 196 -8.44 0.15 9.66
N VAL A 197 -9.00 -0.30 10.78
CA VAL A 197 -10.31 -0.96 10.82
C VAL A 197 -11.41 0.00 10.36
N ALA A 198 -11.38 1.27 10.78
CA ALA A 198 -12.36 2.27 10.36
C ALA A 198 -12.29 2.52 8.84
N GLU A 199 -11.09 2.55 8.27
CA GLU A 199 -10.90 2.72 6.84
C GLU A 199 -11.31 1.50 6.02
N ILE A 200 -11.00 0.30 6.50
CA ILE A 200 -11.48 -0.95 5.90
C ILE A 200 -13.02 -0.98 5.94
N ASP A 201 -13.63 -0.62 7.07
CA ASP A 201 -15.09 -0.56 7.20
C ASP A 201 -15.72 0.49 6.27
N ARG A 202 -15.09 1.66 6.14
CA ARG A 202 -15.50 2.70 5.20
C ARG A 202 -15.42 2.20 3.77
N PHE A 203 -14.34 1.54 3.39
CA PHE A 203 -14.17 0.96 2.06
C PHE A 203 -15.28 -0.05 1.73
N ILE A 204 -15.60 -0.96 2.66
CA ILE A 204 -16.63 -1.97 2.45
C ILE A 204 -18.03 -1.36 2.29
N LYS A 205 -18.32 -0.26 3.02
CA LYS A 205 -19.61 0.44 2.92
C LYS A 205 -19.71 1.33 1.68
N GLU A 206 -18.61 2.00 1.31
CA GLU A 206 -18.58 3.06 0.30
C GLU A 206 -17.38 2.91 -0.66
N PRO A 207 -17.30 1.82 -1.45
CA PRO A 207 -16.15 1.55 -2.30
C PRO A 207 -15.95 2.61 -3.39
N GLU A 208 -17.03 3.25 -3.86
CA GLU A 208 -16.98 4.27 -4.91
C GLU A 208 -16.21 5.53 -4.51
N SER A 209 -16.23 5.90 -3.22
CA SER A 209 -15.47 7.07 -2.73
C SER A 209 -13.96 6.91 -2.97
N PHE A 210 -13.44 5.70 -2.86
CA PHE A 210 -12.03 5.43 -3.09
C PHE A 210 -11.68 5.41 -4.58
N ASN A 211 -12.58 4.86 -5.41
CA ASN A 211 -12.40 4.87 -6.86
C ASN A 211 -12.42 6.30 -7.43
N GLN A 212 -13.26 7.18 -6.88
CA GLN A 212 -13.31 8.58 -7.27
C GLN A 212 -12.02 9.33 -6.91
N ALA A 213 -11.43 9.04 -5.73
CA ALA A 213 -10.16 9.63 -5.32
C ALA A 213 -9.03 9.31 -6.32
N LEU A 214 -8.99 8.09 -6.85
CA LEU A 214 -7.99 7.70 -7.86
C LEU A 214 -8.16 8.41 -9.21
N LYS A 215 -9.38 8.77 -9.60
CA LYS A 215 -9.63 9.53 -10.84
C LYS A 215 -9.15 10.98 -10.76
N GLY A 216 -8.91 11.49 -9.55
CA GLY A 216 -8.43 12.85 -9.31
C GLY A 216 -6.91 13.00 -9.36
N ILE A 217 -6.17 11.93 -9.67
CA ILE A 217 -4.70 11.88 -9.78
C ILE A 217 -4.33 11.80 -11.26
#